data_AF-A0A958DBN7-F1
#
_entry.id   AF-A0A958DBN7-F1
#
_cell.length_a   1.000
_cell.length_b   1.000
_cell.length_c   1.000
_cell.angle_alpha   90.00
_cell.angle_beta   90.00
_cell.angle_gamma   90.00
#
_symmetry.space_group_name_H-M   'P 1'
#
loop_
_entity.id
_entity.type
_entity.pdbx_description
1 polymer ?
#
loop_
_entity_poly.entity_id
_entity_poly.type
_entity_poly.pdbx_seq_one_letter_code
_entity_poly.pdbx_strand_id
1 'polypeptide(L)'
;TTVQVSDLLRGLQEHGFADLEVQELLVRNWKPIADRLRPADRMIAHTGFLVFARKAAIPEGDAWRTVDAKRYRPRAAGGDEQADDQ
;
A
#
# COMPACT_ATOMS: atom_id res chain seq x y z
N THR A 1 -4.17 17.01 2.28
CA THR A 1 -4.45 15.77 1.52
C THR A 1 -5.00 14.68 2.40
N THR A 2 -4.50 14.48 3.64
CA THR A 2 -4.99 13.43 4.56
C THR A 2 -6.49 13.49 4.87
N VAL A 3 -7.09 14.67 4.95
CA VAL A 3 -8.55 14.83 5.14
C VAL A 3 -9.34 14.13 4.03
N GLN A 4 -8.95 14.33 2.76
CA GLN A 4 -9.61 13.70 1.61
C GLN A 4 -9.47 12.17 1.64
N VAL A 5 -8.33 11.67 2.13
CA VAL A 5 -8.09 10.23 2.31
C VAL A 5 -9.00 9.68 3.40
N SER A 6 -9.11 10.37 4.53
CA SER A 6 -10.02 9.97 5.62
C SER A 6 -11.47 9.91 5.16
N ASP A 7 -11.92 10.90 4.39
CA ASP A 7 -13.29 10.95 3.87
C ASP A 7 -13.55 9.81 2.86
N LEU A 8 -12.59 9.54 1.97
CA LEU A 8 -12.67 8.41 1.04
C LEU A 8 -12.75 7.07 1.78
N LEU A 9 -11.95 6.86 2.83
CA LEU A 9 -11.97 5.62 3.60
C LEU A 9 -13.32 5.38 4.26
N ARG A 10 -13.95 6.42 4.83
CA ARG A 10 -15.32 6.31 5.39
C ARG A 10 -16.32 5.90 4.32
N GLY A 11 -16.30 6.58 3.17
CA GLY A 11 -17.18 6.22 2.04
C GLY A 11 -16.97 4.78 1.56
N LEU A 12 -15.73 4.31 1.48
CA LEU A 12 -15.43 2.92 1.08
C LEU A 12 -15.98 1.90 2.10
N GLN A 13 -15.85 2.18 3.39
CA GLN A 13 -16.41 1.34 4.46
C GLN A 13 -17.93 1.25 4.37
N GLU A 14 -18.61 2.38 4.15
CA GLU A 14 -20.07 2.45 4.04
C GLU A 14 -20.61 1.74 2.79
N HIS A 15 -19.82 1.68 1.72
CA HIS A 15 -20.27 1.15 0.42
C HIS A 15 -19.76 -0.26 0.13
N GLY A 16 -19.42 -1.06 1.17
CA GLY A 16 -19.11 -2.48 1.01
C GLY A 16 -17.76 -2.76 0.34
N PHE A 17 -16.74 -1.97 0.68
CA PHE A 17 -15.36 -2.29 0.33
C PHE A 17 -14.59 -2.82 1.55
N ALA A 18 -13.72 -3.79 1.32
CA ALA A 18 -12.86 -4.43 2.31
C ALA A 18 -11.38 -4.41 1.87
N ASP A 19 -10.50 -4.94 2.72
CA ASP A 19 -9.04 -4.97 2.49
C ASP A 19 -8.47 -3.58 2.19
N LEU A 20 -8.87 -2.59 2.99
CA LEU A 20 -8.45 -1.20 2.80
C LEU A 20 -6.96 -1.02 3.11
N GLU A 21 -6.25 -0.36 2.19
CA GLU A 21 -4.83 -0.06 2.32
C GLU A 21 -4.56 1.38 1.85
N VAL A 22 -3.72 2.11 2.60
CA VAL A 22 -3.26 3.45 2.23
C VAL A 22 -1.74 3.45 2.20
N GLN A 23 -1.17 3.89 1.08
CA GLN A 23 0.27 4.08 0.93
C GLN A 23 0.56 5.55 0.64
N GLU A 24 1.61 6.07 1.24
CA GLU A 24 2.16 7.38 0.90
C GLU A 24 3.37 7.21 -0.02
N LEU A 25 3.42 7.96 -1.11
CA LEU A 25 4.57 7.97 -2.00
C LEU A 25 5.50 9.15 -1.70
N LEU A 26 6.77 8.83 -1.44
CA LEU A 26 7.87 9.78 -1.35
C LEU A 26 8.82 9.57 -2.52
N VAL A 27 8.83 10.51 -3.46
CA VAL A 27 9.76 10.48 -4.60
C VAL A 27 11.04 11.22 -4.24
N ARG A 28 12.14 10.47 -4.07
CA ARG A 28 13.46 11.03 -3.82
C ARG A 28 14.38 10.83 -5.02
N ASN A 29 14.61 11.90 -5.77
CA ASN A 29 15.53 11.88 -6.90
C ASN A 29 16.98 11.77 -6.42
N TRP A 30 17.80 11.01 -7.15
CA TRP A 30 19.23 10.87 -6.94
C TRP A 30 20.00 11.44 -8.13
N LYS A 31 21.21 11.95 -7.87
CA LYS A 31 22.16 12.36 -8.91
C LYS A 31 22.99 11.14 -9.32
N PRO A 32 22.83 10.58 -10.52
CA PRO A 32 23.40 9.29 -10.90
C PRO A 32 24.84 9.43 -11.40
N ILE A 33 25.75 9.91 -10.55
CA ILE A 33 27.19 10.00 -10.84
C ILE A 33 27.86 8.89 -10.02
N ALA A 34 28.47 7.90 -10.66
CA ALA A 34 28.99 6.70 -9.98
C ALA A 34 29.89 7.04 -8.77
N ASP A 35 30.87 7.92 -8.95
CA ASP A 35 31.82 8.30 -7.88
C ASP A 35 31.25 9.33 -6.88
N ARG A 36 30.07 9.90 -7.16
CA ARG A 36 29.44 10.95 -6.34
C ARG A 36 27.91 10.78 -6.25
N LEU A 37 27.48 9.53 -6.09
CA LEU A 37 26.07 9.18 -6.00
C LEU A 37 25.49 9.81 -4.73
N ARG A 38 24.49 10.68 -4.89
CA ARG A 38 23.87 11.37 -3.76
C ARG A 38 22.42 11.74 -4.05
N PRO A 39 21.58 11.91 -3.01
CA PRO A 39 20.24 12.46 -3.19
C PRO A 39 20.27 13.88 -3.75
N ALA A 40 19.19 14.29 -4.41
CA ALA A 40 18.97 15.67 -4.81
C ALA A 40 18.92 16.60 -3.58
N ASP A 41 19.39 17.83 -3.76
CA ASP A 41 19.48 18.84 -2.68
C ASP A 41 18.10 19.33 -2.21
N ARG A 42 17.10 19.22 -3.08
CA ARG A 42 15.70 19.52 -2.79
C ARG A 42 14.84 18.31 -3.13
N MET A 43 13.85 18.05 -2.30
CA MET A 43 12.85 17.02 -2.50
C MET A 43 11.47 17.64 -2.29
N ILE A 44 10.48 17.17 -3.04
CA ILE A 44 9.08 17.43 -2.71
C ILE A 44 8.73 16.47 -1.58
N ALA A 45 8.46 17.01 -0.39
CA ALA A 45 8.30 16.22 0.84
C ALA A 45 7.10 15.25 0.79
N HIS A 46 6.13 15.47 -0.10
CA HIS A 46 4.94 14.64 -0.24
C HIS A 46 4.41 14.67 -1.67
N THR A 47 4.21 13.50 -2.28
CA THR A 47 3.67 13.38 -3.66
C THR A 47 2.17 13.14 -3.65
N GLY A 48 1.71 12.15 -2.87
CA GLY A 48 0.30 11.77 -2.79
C GLY A 48 0.09 10.45 -2.07
N PHE A 49 -1.19 10.13 -1.82
CA PHE A 49 -1.62 8.86 -1.24
C PHE A 49 -2.24 7.96 -2.31
N LEU A 50 -1.91 6.68 -2.28
CA LEU A 50 -2.61 5.63 -3.00
C LEU A 50 -3.54 4.90 -2.03
N VAL A 51 -4.80 4.74 -2.41
CA VAL A 51 -5.79 4.01 -1.61
C VAL A 51 -6.24 2.80 -2.40
N PHE A 52 -6.09 1.61 -1.82
CA PHE A 52 -6.51 0.34 -2.41
C PHE A 52 -7.66 -0.25 -1.58
N ALA A 53 -8.58 -0.91 -2.29
CA ALA A 53 -9.73 -1.55 -1.69
C ALA A 53 -10.27 -2.65 -2.62
N ARG A 54 -10.99 -3.62 -2.06
CA ARG A 54 -11.68 -4.66 -2.83
C ARG A 54 -13.18 -4.56 -2.59
N LYS A 55 -13.97 -4.56 -3.66
CA LYS A 55 -15.43 -4.69 -3.54
C LYS A 55 -15.74 -6.07 -2.98
N ALA A 56 -16.50 -6.12 -1.89
CA ALA A 56 -16.84 -7.37 -1.23
C ALA A 56 -18.34 -7.39 -0.90
N ALA A 57 -18.93 -8.58 -0.91
CA ALA A 57 -20.23 -8.80 -0.30
C ALA A 57 -19.98 -8.98 1.21
N ILE A 58 -19.94 -7.87 1.94
CA ILE A 58 -19.75 -7.88 3.39
C ILE A 58 -21.13 -8.13 4.03
N PRO A 59 -21.32 -9.21 4.80
CA PRO A 59 -22.55 -9.44 5.54
C PRO A 59 -22.82 -8.30 6.53
N GLU A 60 -24.08 -7.98 6.77
CA GLU A 60 -24.48 -7.01 7.78
C GLU A 60 -23.91 -7.41 9.16
N GLY A 61 -23.11 -6.54 9.77
CA GLY A 61 -22.49 -6.77 11.07
C GLY A 61 -21.05 -7.32 11.04
N ASP A 62 -20.51 -7.70 9.89
CA ASP A 62 -19.10 -8.07 9.76
C ASP A 62 -18.24 -6.82 9.49
N ALA A 63 -17.23 -6.58 10.33
CA ALA A 63 -16.44 -5.36 10.26
C ALA A 63 -15.44 -5.38 9.10
N TRP A 64 -15.24 -4.21 8.49
CA TRP A 64 -14.18 -3.92 7.53
C TRP A 64 -12.83 -4.42 8.06
N ARG A 65 -12.14 -5.25 7.27
CA ARG A 65 -10.77 -5.64 7.56
C ARG A 65 -9.85 -4.58 6.96
N THR A 66 -9.29 -3.71 7.79
CA THR A 66 -7.99 -3.09 7.45
C THR A 66 -7.03 -4.24 7.28
N VAL A 67 -6.33 -4.34 6.15
CA VAL A 67 -5.43 -5.48 5.92
C VAL A 67 -4.47 -5.57 7.10
N ASP A 68 -4.66 -6.65 7.85
CA ASP A 68 -3.84 -7.11 8.94
C ASP A 68 -2.37 -6.93 8.53
N ALA A 69 -1.55 -6.30 9.37
CA ALA A 69 -0.13 -6.07 9.10
C ALA A 69 0.61 -7.36 8.70
N LYS A 70 0.04 -8.53 9.00
CA LYS A 70 0.48 -9.87 8.56
C LYS A 70 0.43 -10.14 7.06
N ARG A 71 -0.35 -9.37 6.26
CA ARG A 71 -0.40 -9.52 4.79
C ARG A 71 0.63 -8.68 4.06
N TYR A 72 1.38 -7.81 4.75
CA TYR A 72 2.67 -7.30 4.28
C TYR A 72 3.75 -8.41 4.33
N ARG A 73 3.42 -9.61 3.86
CA ARG A 73 4.44 -10.49 3.32
C ARG A 73 4.74 -9.88 1.95
N PRO A 74 5.93 -9.29 1.73
CA PRO A 74 6.25 -8.78 0.41
C PRO A 74 6.03 -9.91 -0.59
N ARG A 75 5.44 -9.60 -1.75
CA ARG A 75 5.42 -10.50 -2.92
C ARG A 75 6.82 -10.93 -3.41
N ALA A 76 7.87 -10.62 -2.64
CA ALA A 76 9.24 -11.06 -2.83
C ALA A 76 9.56 -12.19 -1.83
N ALA A 77 8.93 -13.34 -2.04
CA ALA A 77 9.48 -14.63 -1.66
C ALA A 77 8.93 -15.64 -2.69
N GLY A 78 9.41 -15.50 -3.92
CA GLY A 78 9.39 -16.61 -4.86
C GLY A 78 10.26 -17.70 -4.25
N GLY A 79 9.61 -18.78 -3.84
CA GLY A 79 10.20 -19.96 -3.25
C GLY A 79 9.23 -21.10 -3.50
N ASP A 80 8.92 -21.34 -4.78
CA ASP A 80 8.36 -22.60 -5.22
C ASP A 80 9.48 -23.63 -5.16
N GLU A 81 9.79 -24.12 -3.95
CA GLU A 81 10.45 -25.40 -3.80
C GLU A 81 9.33 -26.43 -3.65
N GLN A 82 8.87 -26.92 -4.81
CA GLN A 82 8.05 -28.11 -4.89
C GLN A 82 8.82 -29.23 -4.20
N ALA A 83 8.25 -29.72 -3.09
CA ALA A 83 8.62 -31.00 -2.52
C ALA A 83 8.37 -32.05 -3.61
N ASP A 84 9.46 -32.51 -4.21
CA ASP A 84 9.48 -33.68 -5.08
C ASP A 84 9.24 -34.89 -4.17
N ASP A 85 8.02 -35.42 -4.26
CA ASP A 85 7.61 -36.66 -3.60
C ASP A 85 8.15 -37.82 -4.45
N GLN A 86 9.30 -38.38 -4.04
CA GLN A 86 9.76 -39.69 -4.46
C GLN A 86 10.50 -40.41 -3.33
#